data_AF-A0A1C6GHA3-F1
#
_entry.id   AF-A0A1C6GHA3-F1
#
_cell.length_a   1.000
_cell.length_b   1.000
_cell.length_c   1.000
_cell.angle_alpha   90.00
_cell.angle_beta   90.00
_cell.angle_gamma   90.00
#
_symmetry.space_group_name_H-M   'P 1'
#
loop_
_entity.id
_entity.type
_entity.pdbx_description
1 polymer ?
#
loop_
_entity_poly.entity_id
_entity_poly.type
_entity_poly.pdbx_seq_one_letter_code
_entity_poly.pdbx_strand_id
1 'polypeptide(L)'
;MLEAINRLLGDKSFYQTQLQQNIVQVIRDANKSTAEKIDEQLMTLQKELLQKANNKEAYDEIAEQIFKLREQRRQNTVDTAARDEQIKQINDLQDYISQQTVHLTEFDESLVRRWIKQITIWDDHITVELKSGVSIDVDA
;
A
#
# COMPACT_ATOMS: atom_id res chain seq x y z
N MET A 1 11.11 30.21 14.01
CA MET A 1 10.22 29.97 12.83
C MET A 1 10.78 28.88 11.90
N LEU A 2 12.02 28.98 11.39
CA LEU A 2 12.68 27.93 10.61
C LEU A 2 12.82 26.59 11.36
N GLU A 3 13.20 26.60 12.65
CA GLU A 3 13.24 25.39 13.48
C GLU A 3 11.86 24.75 13.70
N ALA A 4 10.81 25.56 13.86
CA ALA A 4 9.45 25.07 14.01
C ALA A 4 8.94 24.45 12.70
N ILE A 5 9.23 25.07 11.55
CA ILE A 5 8.90 24.54 10.22
C ILE A 5 9.73 23.27 9.91
N ASN A 6 10.99 23.22 10.33
CA ASN A 6 11.83 22.03 10.17
C ASN A 6 11.44 20.90 11.15
N ARG A 7 10.90 21.19 12.33
CA ARG A 7 10.26 20.18 13.19
C ARG A 7 8.96 19.67 12.56
N LEU A 8 8.13 20.57 12.03
CA LEU A 8 6.88 20.29 11.31
C LEU A 8 7.07 19.43 10.05
N LEU A 9 8.10 19.73 9.25
CA LEU A 9 8.47 18.96 8.05
C LEU A 9 9.39 17.77 8.37
N GLY A 10 10.05 17.81 9.53
CA GLY A 10 10.96 16.77 10.02
C GLY A 10 10.23 15.55 10.57
N ASP A 11 9.03 15.71 11.11
CA ASP A 11 8.16 14.61 11.58
C ASP A 11 7.42 13.88 10.43
N LYS A 12 8.04 13.82 9.25
CA LYS A 12 7.62 12.98 8.11
C LYS A 12 7.51 11.50 8.48
N SER A 13 8.22 11.06 9.52
CA SER A 13 8.29 9.67 9.98
C SER A 13 6.90 9.11 10.32
N PHE A 14 6.05 9.88 11.03
CA PHE A 14 4.72 9.42 11.43
C PHE A 14 3.80 9.25 10.21
N TYR A 15 3.75 10.24 9.33
CA TYR A 15 2.92 10.18 8.12
C TYR A 15 3.39 9.07 7.17
N GLN A 16 4.70 8.91 7.00
CA GLN A 16 5.28 7.83 6.20
C GLN A 16 4.94 6.45 6.78
N THR A 17 5.06 6.28 8.09
CA THR A 17 4.74 5.01 8.77
C THR A 17 3.26 4.66 8.63
N GLN A 18 2.36 5.63 8.76
CA GLN A 18 0.92 5.41 8.61
C GLN A 18 0.55 5.08 7.15
N LEU A 19 1.16 5.76 6.18
CA LEU A 19 0.95 5.48 4.76
C LEU A 19 1.45 4.07 4.40
N GLN A 20 2.60 3.65 4.96
CA GLN A 20 3.13 2.29 4.82
C GLN A 20 2.15 1.24 5.36
N GLN A 21 1.64 1.45 6.58
CA GLN A 21 0.69 0.52 7.20
C GLN A 21 -0.58 0.38 6.35
N ASN A 22 -1.12 1.48 5.83
CA ASN A 22 -2.30 1.46 4.98
C ASN A 22 -2.05 0.71 3.66
N ILE A 23 -0.89 0.93 3.02
CA ILE A 23 -0.51 0.24 1.78
C ILE A 23 -0.37 -1.26 2.04
N VAL A 24 0.40 -1.65 3.05
CA VAL A 24 0.60 -3.07 3.44
C VAL A 24 -0.73 -3.75 3.78
N GLN A 25 -1.62 -3.05 4.48
CA GLN A 25 -2.93 -3.61 4.84
C GLN A 25 -3.81 -3.85 3.62
N VAL A 26 -3.94 -2.88 2.71
CA VAL A 26 -4.74 -3.02 1.48
C VAL A 26 -4.21 -4.17 0.60
N ILE A 27 -2.89 -4.34 0.53
CA ILE A 27 -2.25 -5.45 -0.20
C ILE A 27 -2.51 -6.78 0.49
N ARG A 28 -2.34 -6.85 1.81
CA ARG A 28 -2.53 -8.09 2.58
C ARG A 28 -3.98 -8.56 2.54
N ASP A 29 -4.93 -7.63 2.57
CA ASP A 29 -6.36 -7.93 2.45
C ASP A 29 -6.71 -8.43 1.04
N ALA A 30 -6.03 -7.97 0.00
CA ALA A 30 -6.15 -8.52 -1.36
C ALA A 30 -5.50 -9.92 -1.51
N ASN A 31 -4.45 -10.22 -0.73
CA ASN A 31 -3.68 -11.47 -0.79
C ASN A 31 -4.21 -12.59 0.14
N LYS A 32 -5.26 -12.33 0.92
CA LYS A 32 -5.75 -13.29 1.92
C LYS A 32 -6.49 -14.45 1.24
N SER A 33 -5.74 -15.52 0.95
CA SER A 33 -6.23 -16.89 0.78
C SER A 33 -6.99 -17.20 -0.53
N THR A 34 -6.36 -16.94 -1.68
CA THR A 34 -6.81 -17.45 -2.99
C THR A 34 -5.91 -18.56 -3.54
N ALA A 35 -4.58 -18.42 -3.47
CA ALA A 35 -3.65 -19.40 -4.05
C ALA A 35 -3.68 -20.77 -3.37
N GLU A 36 -3.55 -20.82 -2.04
CA GLU A 36 -3.59 -22.08 -1.28
C GLU A 36 -4.91 -22.84 -1.43
N LYS A 37 -6.04 -22.10 -1.45
CA LYS A 37 -7.37 -22.69 -1.68
C LYS A 37 -7.50 -23.28 -3.09
N ILE A 38 -6.95 -22.60 -4.10
CA ILE A 38 -6.96 -23.10 -5.48
C ILE A 38 -6.10 -24.36 -5.60
N ASP A 39 -4.97 -24.44 -4.91
CA ASP A 39 -4.12 -25.63 -4.91
C ASP A 39 -4.77 -26.84 -4.20
N GLU A 40 -5.46 -26.62 -3.07
CA GLU A 40 -6.26 -27.67 -2.41
C GLU A 40 -7.42 -28.17 -3.29
N GLN A 41 -8.12 -27.25 -3.96
CA GLN A 41 -9.19 -27.59 -4.90
C GLN A 41 -8.67 -28.33 -6.13
N LEU A 42 -7.49 -27.98 -6.64
CA LEU A 42 -6.86 -28.71 -7.73
C LEU A 42 -6.44 -30.13 -7.33
N MET A 43 -5.92 -30.32 -6.12
CA MET A 43 -5.55 -31.64 -5.58
C MET A 43 -6.77 -32.57 -5.46
N THR A 44 -7.87 -32.05 -4.93
CA THR A 44 -9.11 -32.82 -4.76
C THR A 44 -9.73 -33.22 -6.11
N LEU A 45 -9.88 -32.28 -7.04
CA LEU A 45 -10.44 -32.56 -8.37
C LEU A 45 -9.56 -33.50 -9.20
N GLN A 46 -8.23 -33.42 -9.08
CA GLN A 46 -7.33 -34.37 -9.76
C GLN A 46 -7.50 -35.80 -9.23
N LYS A 47 -7.70 -35.97 -7.92
CA LYS A 47 -7.95 -37.28 -7.31
C LYS A 47 -9.30 -37.85 -7.75
N GLU A 48 -10.31 -37.00 -7.83
CA GLU A 48 -11.66 -37.38 -8.26
C GLU A 48 -11.70 -37.75 -9.76
N LEU A 49 -10.93 -37.04 -10.60
CA LEU A 49 -10.76 -37.38 -12.01
C LEU A 49 -10.14 -38.77 -12.21
N LEU A 50 -9.11 -39.11 -11.42
CA LEU A 50 -8.50 -40.46 -11.45
C LEU A 50 -9.49 -41.55 -11.06
N GLN A 51 -10.34 -41.30 -10.06
CA GLN A 51 -11.38 -42.24 -9.64
C GLN A 51 -12.44 -42.44 -10.74
N LYS A 52 -12.97 -41.37 -11.32
CA LYS A 52 -13.96 -41.45 -12.39
C LYS A 52 -13.42 -42.12 -13.66
N ALA A 53 -12.19 -41.80 -14.03
CA ALA A 53 -11.52 -42.46 -15.16
C ALA A 53 -11.34 -43.97 -14.93
N ASN A 54 -10.98 -44.38 -13.71
CA ASN A 54 -10.84 -45.79 -13.34
C ASN A 54 -12.19 -46.51 -13.32
N ASN A 55 -13.26 -45.81 -12.94
CA ASN A 55 -14.64 -46.31 -12.91
C ASN A 55 -15.34 -46.26 -14.29
N LYS A 56 -14.69 -45.75 -15.35
CA LYS A 56 -15.29 -45.48 -16.68
C LYS A 56 -16.52 -44.56 -16.63
N GLU A 57 -16.56 -43.67 -15.65
CA GLU A 57 -17.59 -42.64 -15.52
C GLU A 57 -17.24 -41.41 -16.37
N ALA A 58 -18.25 -40.62 -16.76
CA ALA A 58 -18.02 -39.36 -17.45
C ALA A 58 -17.27 -38.37 -16.55
N TYR A 59 -16.14 -37.84 -17.04
CA TYR A 59 -15.24 -36.96 -16.30
C TYR A 59 -15.08 -35.57 -16.95
N ASP A 60 -15.81 -35.29 -18.02
CA ASP A 60 -15.70 -34.05 -18.80
C ASP A 60 -15.92 -32.78 -17.95
N GLU A 61 -16.88 -32.83 -17.01
CA GLU A 61 -17.14 -31.73 -16.08
C GLU A 61 -15.99 -31.46 -15.11
N ILE A 62 -15.29 -32.52 -14.64
CA ILE A 62 -14.13 -32.39 -13.76
C ILE A 62 -12.93 -31.85 -14.55
N ALA A 63 -12.75 -32.31 -15.79
CA ALA A 63 -11.70 -31.81 -16.67
C ALA A 63 -11.87 -30.30 -16.97
N GLU A 64 -13.11 -29.84 -17.22
CA GLU A 64 -13.40 -28.43 -17.45
C GLU A 64 -13.17 -27.57 -16.19
N GLN A 65 -13.55 -28.07 -15.01
CA GLN A 65 -13.29 -27.40 -13.74
C GLN A 65 -11.79 -27.27 -13.44
N ILE A 66 -11.00 -28.32 -13.70
CA ILE A 66 -9.54 -28.28 -13.56
C ILE A 66 -8.94 -27.24 -14.51
N PHE A 67 -9.44 -27.16 -15.75
CA PHE A 67 -8.97 -26.18 -16.73
C PHE A 67 -9.23 -24.74 -16.25
N LYS A 68 -10.46 -24.45 -15.79
CA LYS A 68 -10.84 -23.14 -15.25
C LYS A 68 -10.02 -22.75 -14.02
N LEU A 69 -9.81 -23.67 -13.09
CA LEU A 69 -9.01 -23.44 -11.87
C LEU A 69 -7.53 -23.19 -12.19
N ARG A 70 -6.96 -23.90 -13.18
CA ARG A 70 -5.58 -23.66 -13.63
C ARG A 70 -5.42 -22.29 -14.25
N GLU A 71 -6.39 -21.85 -15.05
CA GLU A 71 -6.36 -20.51 -15.65
C GLU A 71 -6.52 -19.42 -14.60
N GLN A 72 -7.44 -19.59 -13.64
CA GLN A 72 -7.55 -18.68 -12.48
C GLN A 72 -6.26 -18.64 -11.66
N ARG A 73 -5.58 -19.78 -11.43
CA ARG A 73 -4.29 -19.82 -10.73
C ARG A 73 -3.23 -19.02 -11.47
N ARG A 74 -3.15 -19.21 -12.80
CA ARG A 74 -2.20 -18.51 -13.67
C ARG A 74 -2.43 -17.01 -13.63
N GLN A 75 -3.68 -16.57 -13.76
CA GLN A 75 -4.05 -15.16 -13.68
C GLN A 75 -3.71 -14.57 -12.31
N ASN A 76 -4.05 -15.26 -11.22
CA ASN A 76 -3.70 -14.83 -9.86
C ASN A 76 -2.19 -14.71 -9.66
N THR A 77 -1.38 -15.61 -10.22
CA THR A 77 0.08 -15.57 -10.08
C THR A 77 0.69 -14.37 -10.82
N VAL A 78 0.21 -14.09 -12.04
CA VAL A 78 0.65 -12.91 -12.82
C VAL A 78 0.26 -11.63 -12.11
N ASP A 79 -0.98 -11.56 -11.60
CA ASP A 79 -1.47 -10.41 -10.83
C ASP A 79 -0.69 -10.22 -9.52
N THR A 80 -0.28 -11.31 -8.85
CA THR A 80 0.59 -11.23 -7.66
C THR A 80 1.98 -10.72 -8.02
N ALA A 81 2.63 -11.25 -9.05
CA ALA A 81 3.98 -10.83 -9.45
C ALA A 81 4.03 -9.34 -9.87
N ALA A 82 3.05 -8.89 -10.66
CA ALA A 82 2.94 -7.48 -11.04
C ALA A 82 2.69 -6.57 -9.83
N ARG A 83 1.91 -7.03 -8.85
CA ARG A 83 1.69 -6.29 -7.61
C ARG A 83 2.94 -6.25 -6.72
N ASP A 84 3.67 -7.35 -6.58
CA ASP A 84 4.93 -7.40 -5.83
C ASP A 84 5.97 -6.44 -6.40
N GLU A 85 6.03 -6.31 -7.72
CA GLU A 85 6.88 -5.33 -8.39
C GLU A 85 6.45 -3.89 -8.09
N GLN A 86 5.14 -3.59 -8.12
CA GLN A 86 4.61 -2.28 -7.73
C GLN A 86 4.89 -1.95 -6.26
N ILE A 87 4.81 -2.94 -5.37
CA ILE A 87 5.14 -2.79 -3.94
C ILE A 87 6.61 -2.41 -3.79
N LYS A 88 7.49 -3.10 -4.51
CA LYS A 88 8.91 -2.79 -4.52
C LYS A 88 9.16 -1.36 -5.00
N GLN A 89 8.52 -0.94 -6.08
CA GLN A 89 8.63 0.44 -6.58
C GLN A 89 8.11 1.48 -5.57
N ILE A 90 7.01 1.19 -4.87
CA ILE A 90 6.50 2.05 -3.80
C ILE A 90 7.51 2.17 -2.66
N ASN A 91 8.10 1.06 -2.22
CA ASN A 91 9.12 1.06 -1.18
C ASN A 91 10.37 1.85 -1.63
N ASP A 92 10.83 1.65 -2.87
CA ASP A 92 11.98 2.36 -3.42
C ASP A 92 11.73 3.88 -3.50
N LEU A 93 10.53 4.31 -3.90
CA LEU A 93 10.13 5.72 -3.91
C LEU A 93 10.02 6.30 -2.50
N GLN A 94 9.58 5.51 -1.53
CA GLN A 94 9.55 5.94 -0.13
C GLN A 94 10.95 6.09 0.44
N ASP A 95 11.86 5.16 0.18
CA ASP A 95 13.26 5.25 0.58
C ASP A 95 13.93 6.47 -0.06
N TYR A 96 13.60 6.77 -1.31
CA TYR A 96 14.05 7.99 -1.96
C TYR A 96 13.53 9.27 -1.26
N ILE A 97 12.25 9.31 -0.88
CA ILE A 97 11.64 10.46 -0.20
C ILE A 97 12.13 10.60 1.25
N SER A 98 12.44 9.49 1.94
CA SER A 98 12.97 9.50 3.31
C SER A 98 14.44 9.93 3.37
N GLN A 99 15.22 9.60 2.34
CA GLN A 99 16.60 10.09 2.18
C GLN A 99 16.66 11.59 1.85
N GLN A 100 15.58 12.20 1.37
CA GLN A 100 15.47 13.65 1.20
C GLN A 100 15.21 14.33 2.56
N THR A 101 16.29 14.63 3.28
CA THR A 101 16.31 15.62 4.35
C THR A 101 16.07 17.00 3.76
N VAL A 102 14.80 17.41 3.70
CA VAL A 102 14.45 18.83 3.49
C VAL A 102 14.72 19.54 4.80
N HIS A 103 15.99 19.74 5.13
CA HIS A 103 16.35 20.88 5.95
C HIS A 103 16.15 22.09 5.05
N LEU A 104 15.10 22.85 5.30
CA LEU A 104 15.05 24.22 4.76
C LEU A 104 16.23 24.94 5.40
N THR A 105 17.33 25.06 4.66
CA THR A 105 18.49 25.88 5.04
C THR A 105 18.14 27.36 4.94
N GLU A 106 17.14 27.71 4.13
CA GLU A 106 16.65 29.07 3.92
C GLU A 106 15.11 29.10 3.87
N PHE A 107 14.53 30.19 4.35
CA PHE A 107 13.10 30.46 4.29
C PHE A 107 12.71 30.83 2.85
N ASP A 108 12.11 29.90 2.12
CA ASP A 108 11.55 30.18 0.79
C ASP A 108 10.06 30.54 0.92
N GLU A 109 9.77 31.84 0.83
CA GLU A 109 8.43 32.40 0.94
C GLU A 109 7.44 31.79 -0.07
N SER A 110 7.92 31.38 -1.24
CA SER A 110 7.09 30.78 -2.29
C SER A 110 6.62 29.37 -1.94
N LEU A 111 7.48 28.57 -1.30
CA LEU A 111 7.15 27.26 -0.75
C LEU A 111 6.18 27.42 0.42
N VAL A 112 6.46 28.30 1.37
CA VAL A 112 5.61 28.52 2.55
C VAL A 112 4.19 28.93 2.14
N ARG A 113 4.04 29.86 1.19
CA ARG A 113 2.72 30.27 0.64
C ARG A 113 2.00 29.15 -0.11
N ARG A 114 2.73 28.15 -0.63
CA ARG A 114 2.14 27.02 -1.35
C ARG A 114 1.46 26.04 -0.41
N TRP A 115 2.03 25.80 0.78
CA TRP A 115 1.54 24.80 1.74
C TRP A 115 0.62 25.38 2.83
N ILE A 116 0.87 26.61 3.29
CA ILE A 116 0.09 27.23 4.37
C ILE A 116 -1.21 27.82 3.84
N LYS A 117 -2.30 27.55 4.55
CA LYS A 117 -3.62 28.13 4.34
C LYS A 117 -3.79 29.41 5.15
N GLN A 118 -3.55 29.35 6.45
CA GLN A 118 -3.55 30.52 7.33
C GLN A 118 -2.64 30.32 8.56
N ILE A 119 -2.26 31.43 9.17
CA ILE A 119 -1.52 31.47 10.45
C ILE A 119 -2.32 32.35 11.39
N THR A 120 -2.65 31.81 12.56
CA THR A 120 -3.37 32.50 13.64
C THR A 120 -2.41 32.70 14.79
N ILE A 121 -2.27 33.94 15.26
CA ILE A 121 -1.39 34.29 16.38
C ILE A 121 -2.28 34.47 17.61
N TRP A 122 -1.96 33.73 18.66
CA TRP A 122 -2.57 33.83 19.99
C TRP A 122 -1.56 34.42 20.97
N ASP A 123 -2.02 34.74 22.19
CA ASP A 123 -1.18 35.37 23.21
C ASP A 123 -0.06 34.45 23.73
N ASP A 124 -0.25 33.13 23.66
CA ASP A 124 0.65 32.09 24.19
C ASP A 124 1.21 31.13 23.13
N HIS A 125 0.61 31.08 21.93
CA HIS A 125 1.03 30.17 20.87
C HIS A 125 0.65 30.68 19.46
N ILE A 126 1.17 30.00 18.44
CA ILE A 126 0.87 30.26 17.03
C ILE A 126 0.26 28.99 16.42
N THR A 127 -0.95 29.11 15.88
CA THR A 127 -1.57 28.03 15.09
C THR A 127 -1.24 28.21 13.62
N VAL A 128 -0.68 27.18 12.99
CA VAL A 128 -0.47 27.13 11.54
C VAL A 128 -1.40 26.09 10.93
N GLU A 129 -2.26 26.53 10.00
CA GLU A 129 -3.15 25.66 9.25
C GLU A 129 -2.61 25.44 7.84
N LEU A 130 -2.44 24.18 7.45
CA LEU A 130 -2.01 23.77 6.11
C LEU A 130 -3.20 23.65 5.16
N LYS A 131 -2.97 23.83 3.85
CA LYS A 131 -4.01 23.62 2.82
C LYS A 131 -4.52 22.18 2.74
N SER A 132 -3.79 21.23 3.32
CA SER A 132 -4.24 19.85 3.51
C SER A 132 -5.31 19.70 4.62
N GLY A 133 -5.59 20.75 5.39
CA GLY A 133 -6.53 20.73 6.52
C GLY A 133 -5.93 20.30 7.85
N VAL A 134 -4.61 20.12 7.91
CA VAL A 134 -3.88 19.83 9.16
C VAL A 134 -3.55 21.14 9.86
N SER A 135 -3.92 21.25 11.15
CA SER A 135 -3.61 22.41 12.00
C SER A 135 -2.64 22.02 13.10
N ILE A 136 -1.65 22.88 13.36
CA ILE A 136 -0.58 22.59 14.31
C ILE A 136 -0.30 23.84 15.14
N ASP A 137 -0.29 23.66 16.46
CA ASP A 137 0.02 24.71 17.43
C ASP A 137 1.51 24.67 17.78
N VAL A 138 2.13 25.85 17.75
CA VAL A 138 3.53 26.06 18.05
C VAL A 138 3.60 27.03 19.21
N ASP A 139 4.11 26.57 20.35
CA ASP A 139 4.38 27.43 21.50
C ASP A 139 5.36 28.55 21.11
N ALA A 140 5.06 29.77 21.58
CA ALA A 140 5.83 30.98 21.25
C ALA A 140 7.20 31.04 21.95
#